data_AF-A0A1P8MWX8-F1
#
_entry.id   AF-A0A1P8MWX8-F1
#
_cell.length_a   1.000
_cell.length_b   1.000
_cell.length_c   1.000
_cell.angle_alpha   90.00
_cell.angle_beta   90.00
_cell.angle_gamma   90.00
#
_symmetry.space_group_name_H-M   'P 1'
#
loop_
_entity.id
_entity.type
_entity.pdbx_description
1 polymer ?
#
loop_
_entity_poly.entity_id
_entity_poly.type
_entity_poly.pdbx_seq_one_letter_code
_entity_poly.pdbx_strand_id
1 'polypeptide(L)'
;MGLPVNAPTRNLTDANQPLLFEMIRSFTTLAQTLNLSHAVAELNSTRQTVRRHISQLEELRGEELFRTRDRRYELTEAGEAALPEARELLMHARAWSKGQTGVRSALQYLQAKAGDWVFYQQQQPIGDIWHDESILLRETYRAWVMGAGEIENPALAHVRPYLMVYRNSDSGWICVEFGQRSAYVNWFGQDYARSSIGRPIARLPAGEEFGRMLDQSFLDIQTTQMARLDHVFTRMPGRNDAGPVTMAYQRLMMAGFFPDRSSAVTTLVVPTVNVKIAALDEAQRADLAEIEPPDFDPAHATFENLAKPPP
;
A
#
# COMPACT_ATOMS: atom_id res chain seq x y z
N MET A 1 51.39 3.41 22.22
CA MET A 1 50.67 2.22 22.70
C MET A 1 49.75 1.80 21.56
N GLY A 2 50.16 0.79 20.80
CA GLY A 2 49.45 0.36 19.60
C GLY A 2 48.28 -0.57 19.95
N LEU A 3 47.10 -0.23 19.45
CA LEU A 3 45.99 -1.17 19.35
C LEU A 3 46.11 -1.91 18.00
N PRO A 4 45.88 -3.23 17.95
CA PRO A 4 46.06 -3.99 16.73
C PRO A 4 44.98 -3.65 15.71
N VAL A 5 45.41 -3.05 14.59
CA VAL A 5 44.67 -3.02 13.33
C VAL A 5 44.85 -4.39 12.69
N ASN A 6 43.87 -5.28 12.85
CA ASN A 6 43.56 -6.35 11.89
C ASN A 6 42.28 -7.07 12.31
N ALA A 7 41.14 -6.53 11.92
CA ALA A 7 40.00 -7.38 11.57
C ALA A 7 40.09 -7.58 10.05
N PRO A 8 39.99 -8.81 9.53
CA PRO A 8 40.02 -9.01 8.09
C PRO A 8 38.82 -8.30 7.47
N THR A 9 39.08 -7.27 6.68
CA THR A 9 38.12 -6.70 5.73
C THR A 9 37.78 -7.83 4.76
N ARG A 10 36.72 -8.60 5.06
CA ARG A 10 36.16 -9.55 4.10
C ARG A 10 35.72 -8.72 2.90
N ASN A 11 36.42 -8.89 1.80
CA ASN A 11 36.03 -8.37 0.50
C ASN A 11 34.61 -8.85 0.20
N LEU A 12 33.61 -8.01 0.44
CA LEU A 12 32.20 -8.19 0.09
C LEU A 12 31.95 -7.99 -1.41
N THR A 13 33.01 -7.70 -2.18
CA THR A 13 32.97 -7.63 -3.64
C THR A 13 32.75 -9.02 -4.22
N ASP A 14 31.58 -9.21 -4.84
CA ASP A 14 31.14 -10.36 -5.64
C ASP A 14 30.69 -11.64 -4.91
N ALA A 15 29.87 -11.49 -3.86
CA ALA A 15 28.83 -12.51 -3.66
C ALA A 15 27.75 -12.33 -4.75
N ASN A 16 28.08 -12.62 -6.02
CA ASN A 16 27.06 -12.84 -7.04
C ASN A 16 26.24 -14.05 -6.56
N GLN A 17 25.05 -13.78 -6.04
CA GLN A 17 24.21 -14.75 -5.35
C GLN A 17 23.03 -15.11 -6.23
N PRO A 18 23.21 -15.97 -7.24
CA PRO A 18 22.13 -16.36 -8.14
C PRO A 18 20.96 -17.03 -7.40
N LEU A 19 21.18 -17.48 -6.16
CA LEU A 19 20.20 -18.19 -5.34
C LEU A 19 19.58 -17.34 -4.23
N LEU A 20 19.87 -16.05 -4.11
CA LEU A 20 19.39 -15.23 -2.98
C LEU A 20 17.85 -15.30 -2.83
N PHE A 21 17.11 -15.24 -3.94
CA PHE A 21 15.65 -15.39 -3.92
C PHE A 21 15.22 -16.74 -3.32
N GLU A 22 15.85 -17.84 -3.70
CA GLU A 22 15.56 -19.18 -3.16
C GLU A 22 16.00 -19.34 -1.69
N MET A 23 17.06 -18.64 -1.29
CA MET A 23 17.50 -18.59 0.12
C MET A 23 16.46 -17.89 0.99
N ILE A 24 15.99 -16.72 0.56
CA ILE A 24 14.94 -15.98 1.26
C ILE A 24 13.64 -16.80 1.28
N ARG A 25 13.27 -17.45 0.17
CA ARG A 25 12.12 -18.39 0.15
C ARG A 25 12.27 -19.49 1.19
N SER A 26 13.43 -20.12 1.25
CA SER A 26 13.72 -21.20 2.20
C SER A 26 13.60 -20.73 3.66
N PHE A 27 14.14 -19.55 3.95
CA PHE A 27 14.00 -18.90 5.26
C PHE A 27 12.54 -18.65 5.61
N THR A 28 11.78 -17.96 4.75
CA THR A 28 10.38 -17.61 5.04
C THR A 28 9.48 -18.83 5.22
N THR A 29 9.69 -19.90 4.43
CA THR A 29 8.90 -21.13 4.53
C THR A 29 9.28 -21.96 5.75
N LEU A 30 10.58 -22.04 6.10
CA LEU A 30 10.98 -22.72 7.33
C LEU A 30 10.51 -21.95 8.58
N ALA A 31 10.53 -20.62 8.55
CA ALA A 31 10.01 -19.76 9.62
C ALA A 31 8.50 -19.95 9.85
N GLN A 32 7.75 -20.17 8.76
CA GLN A 32 6.31 -20.42 8.84
C GLN A 32 5.98 -21.83 9.37
N THR A 33 6.74 -22.85 8.96
CA THR A 33 6.43 -24.25 9.30
C THR A 33 7.11 -24.73 10.59
N LEU A 34 8.24 -24.11 10.97
CA LEU A 34 9.16 -24.54 12.03
C LEU A 34 9.54 -26.04 11.95
N ASN A 35 9.39 -26.63 10.76
CA ASN A 35 9.57 -28.05 10.50
C ASN A 35 10.21 -28.24 9.13
N LEU A 36 11.47 -28.65 9.13
CA LEU A 36 12.24 -28.85 7.90
C LEU A 36 11.58 -29.83 6.92
N SER A 37 10.87 -30.86 7.40
CA SER A 37 10.20 -31.82 6.53
C SER A 37 9.04 -31.17 5.77
N HIS A 38 8.26 -30.35 6.47
CA HIS A 38 7.13 -29.62 5.88
C HIS A 38 7.64 -28.53 4.94
N ALA A 39 8.66 -27.77 5.34
CA ALA A 39 9.27 -26.75 4.47
C ALA A 39 9.81 -27.35 3.17
N VAL A 40 10.48 -28.50 3.25
CA VAL A 40 11.00 -29.21 2.07
C VAL A 40 9.87 -29.65 1.13
N ALA A 41 8.75 -30.13 1.67
CA ALA A 41 7.59 -30.52 0.87
C ALA A 41 6.96 -29.29 0.19
N GLU A 42 6.77 -28.18 0.91
CA GLU A 42 6.18 -26.95 0.36
C GLU A 42 7.07 -26.30 -0.71
N LEU A 43 8.38 -26.34 -0.53
CA LEU A 43 9.35 -25.79 -1.48
C LEU A 43 9.62 -26.70 -2.68
N ASN A 44 9.10 -27.94 -2.70
CA ASN A 44 9.50 -28.99 -3.65
C ASN A 44 11.04 -29.13 -3.74
N SER A 45 11.71 -29.22 -2.60
CA SER A 45 13.17 -29.19 -2.49
C SER A 45 13.74 -30.43 -1.76
N THR A 46 14.99 -30.37 -1.30
CA THR A 46 15.59 -31.40 -0.42
C THR A 46 16.00 -30.81 0.93
N ARG A 47 16.11 -31.64 1.97
CA ARG A 47 16.59 -31.21 3.29
C ARG A 47 17.99 -30.58 3.23
N GLN A 48 18.86 -31.13 2.38
CA GLN A 48 20.23 -30.62 2.20
C GLN A 48 20.21 -29.24 1.54
N THR A 49 19.37 -29.05 0.51
CA THR A 49 19.21 -27.76 -0.17
C THR A 49 18.69 -26.68 0.78
N VAL A 50 17.60 -26.95 1.51
CA VAL A 50 17.01 -25.98 2.44
C VAL A 50 17.99 -25.63 3.55
N ARG A 51 18.68 -26.60 4.17
CA ARG A 51 19.72 -26.32 5.17
C ARG A 51 20.85 -25.47 4.61
N ARG A 52 21.34 -25.80 3.42
CA ARG A 52 22.39 -25.02 2.74
C ARG A 52 21.95 -23.58 2.50
N HIS A 53 20.73 -23.38 2.02
CA HIS A 53 20.15 -22.05 1.82
C HIS A 53 20.11 -21.24 3.12
N ILE A 54 19.66 -21.84 4.22
CA ILE A 54 19.64 -21.17 5.52
C ILE A 54 21.05 -20.80 5.98
N SER A 55 21.99 -21.75 6.00
CA SER A 55 23.36 -21.48 6.46
C SER A 55 24.07 -20.42 5.60
N GLN A 56 23.82 -20.40 4.29
CA GLN A 56 24.36 -19.36 3.41
C GLN A 56 23.73 -18.00 3.69
N LEU A 57 22.42 -17.93 3.94
CA LEU A 57 21.75 -16.67 4.29
C LEU A 57 22.23 -16.13 5.65
N GLU A 58 22.40 -16.99 6.65
CA GLU A 58 22.95 -16.65 7.95
C GLU A 58 24.39 -16.15 7.85
N GLU A 59 25.23 -16.80 7.02
CA GLU A 59 26.60 -16.35 6.77
C GLU A 59 26.65 -14.95 6.15
N LEU A 60 25.72 -14.63 5.23
CA LEU A 60 25.65 -13.30 4.60
C LEU A 60 25.18 -12.22 5.55
N ARG A 61 24.23 -12.55 6.43
CA ARG A 61 23.72 -11.62 7.44
C ARG A 61 24.67 -11.46 8.62
N GLY A 62 25.56 -12.44 8.84
CA GLY A 62 26.42 -12.47 10.02
C GLY A 62 25.67 -12.81 11.32
N GLU A 63 24.44 -13.32 11.21
CA GLU A 63 23.53 -13.60 12.32
C GLU A 63 22.85 -14.96 12.11
N GLU A 64 22.69 -15.74 13.17
CA GLU A 64 21.86 -16.94 13.15
C GLU A 64 20.38 -16.55 13.14
N LEU A 65 19.61 -17.04 12.17
CA LEU A 65 18.17 -16.80 12.02
C LEU A 65 17.36 -17.91 12.67
N PHE A 66 17.93 -19.12 12.76
CA PHE A 66 17.32 -20.24 13.45
C PHE A 66 18.22 -20.83 14.52
N ARG A 67 17.60 -21.36 15.57
CA ARG A 67 18.24 -22.28 16.51
C ARG A 67 17.47 -23.60 16.54
N THR A 68 18.16 -24.66 16.94
CA THR A 68 17.50 -25.95 17.17
C THR A 68 17.32 -26.20 18.65
N ARG A 69 16.09 -26.41 19.10
CA ARG A 69 15.75 -26.82 20.48
C ARG A 69 14.91 -28.08 20.43
N ASP A 70 15.29 -29.12 21.16
CA ASP A 70 14.57 -30.40 21.21
C ASP A 70 14.24 -31.00 19.83
N ARG A 71 15.19 -30.87 18.89
CA ARG A 71 15.06 -31.29 17.48
C ARG A 71 14.00 -30.52 16.66
N ARG A 72 13.52 -29.39 17.14
CA ARG A 72 12.63 -28.44 16.43
C ARG A 72 13.37 -27.15 16.11
N TYR A 73 12.99 -26.52 15.01
CA TYR A 73 13.49 -25.19 14.65
C TYR A 73 12.70 -24.14 15.44
N GLU A 74 13.41 -23.15 15.95
CA GLU A 74 12.86 -21.92 16.52
C GLU A 74 13.56 -20.75 15.82
N LEU A 75 12.82 -19.65 15.61
CA LEU A 75 13.45 -18.40 15.20
C LEU A 75 14.28 -17.85 16.36
N THR A 76 15.43 -17.26 16.04
CA THR A 76 16.15 -16.38 16.96
C THR A 76 15.49 -15.01 16.97
N GLU A 77 15.91 -14.11 17.87
CA GLU A 77 15.48 -12.70 17.85
C GLU A 77 15.81 -12.04 16.50
N ALA A 78 17.00 -12.30 15.94
CA ALA A 78 17.39 -11.84 14.61
C ALA A 78 16.50 -12.45 13.51
N GLY A 79 16.13 -13.72 13.64
CA GLY A 79 15.19 -14.39 12.73
C GLY A 79 13.78 -13.79 12.77
N GLU A 80 13.26 -13.49 13.96
CA GLU A 80 11.96 -12.81 14.11
C GLU A 80 12.00 -11.40 13.53
N ALA A 81 13.07 -10.64 13.79
CA ALA A 81 13.26 -9.30 13.27
C ALA A 81 13.43 -9.26 11.74
N ALA A 82 14.10 -10.25 11.14
CA ALA A 82 14.34 -10.31 9.70
C ALA A 82 13.14 -10.83 8.89
N LEU A 83 12.22 -11.56 9.53
CA LEU A 83 11.12 -12.24 8.84
C LEU A 83 10.15 -11.30 8.08
N PRO A 84 9.71 -10.16 8.64
CA PRO A 84 8.86 -9.21 7.90
C PRO A 84 9.52 -8.70 6.63
N GLU A 85 10.76 -8.20 6.74
CA GLU A 85 11.54 -7.68 5.60
C GLU A 85 11.77 -8.76 4.53
N ALA A 86 12.12 -9.99 4.93
CA ALA A 86 12.30 -11.11 4.01
C ALA A 86 11.03 -11.43 3.20
N ARG A 87 9.85 -11.37 3.83
CA ARG A 87 8.56 -11.56 3.15
C ARG A 87 8.26 -10.44 2.18
N GLU A 88 8.54 -9.20 2.56
CA GLU A 88 8.39 -8.02 1.70
C GLU A 88 9.30 -8.11 0.47
N LEU A 89 10.57 -8.49 0.65
CA LEU A 89 11.52 -8.68 -0.45
C LEU A 89 11.03 -9.72 -1.46
N LEU A 90 10.49 -10.86 -1.02
CA LEU A 90 9.94 -11.87 -1.92
C LEU A 90 8.71 -11.36 -2.68
N MET A 91 7.80 -10.67 -1.99
CA MET A 91 6.62 -10.07 -2.60
C MET A 91 7.02 -9.05 -3.68
N HIS A 92 7.93 -8.13 -3.35
CA HIS A 92 8.43 -7.14 -4.29
C HIS A 92 9.17 -7.78 -5.47
N ALA A 93 10.04 -8.76 -5.23
CA ALA A 93 10.75 -9.46 -6.30
C ALA A 93 9.79 -10.18 -7.27
N ARG A 94 8.73 -10.84 -6.75
CA ARG A 94 7.70 -11.49 -7.56
C ARG A 94 6.88 -10.48 -8.36
N ALA A 95 6.48 -9.37 -7.77
CA ALA A 95 5.71 -8.35 -8.46
C ALA A 95 6.55 -7.64 -9.52
N TRP A 96 7.81 -7.34 -9.20
CA TRP A 96 8.75 -6.70 -10.11
C TRP A 96 9.04 -7.58 -11.34
N SER A 97 9.26 -8.89 -11.14
CA SER A 97 9.50 -9.82 -12.26
C SER A 97 8.29 -9.96 -13.20
N LYS A 98 7.08 -9.71 -12.69
CA LYS A 98 5.83 -9.66 -13.48
C LYS A 98 5.54 -8.27 -14.06
N GLY A 99 6.40 -7.28 -13.83
CA GLY A 99 6.17 -5.89 -14.23
C GLY A 99 5.00 -5.22 -13.50
N GLN A 100 4.56 -5.74 -12.36
CA GLN A 100 3.41 -5.26 -11.60
C GLN A 100 3.73 -4.07 -10.68
N THR A 101 5.01 -3.79 -10.46
CA THR A 101 5.47 -2.65 -9.67
C THR A 101 6.69 -2.02 -10.30
N GLY A 102 6.93 -0.76 -9.95
CA GLY A 102 8.16 -0.08 -10.25
C GLY A 102 8.06 1.38 -9.87
N VAL A 103 8.95 2.16 -10.47
CA VAL A 103 9.09 3.57 -10.19
C VAL A 103 9.09 4.34 -11.50
N ARG A 104 8.40 5.49 -11.53
CA ARG A 104 8.40 6.47 -12.62
C ARG A 104 8.64 7.84 -12.02
N SER A 105 9.68 8.53 -12.49
CA SER A 105 10.09 9.83 -11.93
C SER A 105 10.28 9.80 -10.40
N ALA A 106 10.92 8.74 -9.89
CA ALA A 106 11.11 8.48 -8.46
C ALA A 106 9.81 8.20 -7.64
N LEU A 107 8.65 8.09 -8.28
CA LEU A 107 7.36 7.78 -7.64
C LEU A 107 6.84 6.39 -8.01
N GLN A 108 6.17 5.73 -7.07
CA GLN A 108 5.74 4.34 -7.24
C GLN A 108 4.61 4.20 -8.28
N TYR A 109 4.62 3.11 -9.03
CA TYR A 109 3.42 2.60 -9.70
C TYR A 109 3.15 1.14 -9.33
N LEU A 110 1.87 0.76 -9.41
CA LEU A 110 1.39 -0.60 -9.25
C LEU A 110 0.41 -0.93 -10.38
N GLN A 111 0.47 -2.13 -10.91
CA GLN A 111 -0.47 -2.59 -11.93
C GLN A 111 -0.71 -4.08 -11.83
N ALA A 112 -1.96 -4.49 -12.03
CA ALA A 112 -2.31 -5.91 -12.10
C ALA A 112 -3.52 -6.14 -13.00
N LYS A 113 -3.60 -7.36 -13.53
CA LYS A 113 -4.70 -7.86 -14.35
C LYS A 113 -5.05 -9.27 -13.87
N ALA A 114 -6.34 -9.55 -13.75
CA ALA A 114 -6.86 -10.85 -13.35
C ALA A 114 -8.21 -11.10 -14.05
N GLY A 115 -8.21 -11.90 -15.12
CA GLY A 115 -9.36 -12.00 -16.02
C GLY A 115 -9.69 -10.63 -16.61
N ASP A 116 -10.96 -10.22 -16.51
CA ASP A 116 -11.42 -8.90 -16.96
C ASP A 116 -11.12 -7.77 -15.97
N TRP A 117 -10.69 -8.10 -14.74
CA TRP A 117 -10.31 -7.10 -13.75
C TRP A 117 -8.94 -6.51 -14.09
N VAL A 118 -8.86 -5.18 -14.08
CA VAL A 118 -7.64 -4.43 -14.35
C VAL A 118 -7.52 -3.35 -13.29
N PHE A 119 -6.30 -3.11 -12.81
CA PHE A 119 -5.99 -2.03 -11.91
C PHE A 119 -4.63 -1.43 -12.26
N TYR A 120 -4.59 -0.12 -12.34
CA TYR A 120 -3.36 0.67 -12.42
C TYR A 120 -3.42 1.76 -11.36
N GLN A 121 -2.35 1.91 -10.61
CA GLN A 121 -2.11 3.02 -9.69
C GLN A 121 -0.78 3.65 -10.06
N GLN A 122 -0.74 4.97 -10.15
CA GLN A 122 0.49 5.72 -10.28
C GLN A 122 0.50 6.88 -9.28
N GLN A 123 1.50 6.88 -8.40
CA GLN A 123 1.75 7.98 -7.49
C GLN A 123 2.11 9.24 -8.28
N GLN A 124 1.58 10.37 -7.85
CA GLN A 124 1.82 11.69 -8.44
C GLN A 124 2.55 12.60 -7.45
N PRO A 125 3.25 13.63 -7.93
CA PRO A 125 3.74 14.70 -7.06
C PRO A 125 2.56 15.34 -6.31
N ILE A 126 2.68 15.49 -4.99
CA ILE A 126 1.60 16.07 -4.20
C ILE A 126 1.27 17.51 -4.62
N GLY A 127 2.25 18.25 -5.17
CA GLY A 127 2.06 19.61 -5.67
C GLY A 127 1.14 19.72 -6.89
N ASP A 128 0.82 18.62 -7.56
CA ASP A 128 -0.10 18.61 -8.70
C ASP A 128 -1.51 19.06 -8.30
N ILE A 129 -1.92 18.85 -7.04
CA ILE A 129 -3.24 19.26 -6.53
C ILE A 129 -3.48 20.77 -6.70
N TRP A 130 -2.43 21.59 -6.67
CA TRP A 130 -2.56 23.05 -6.71
C TRP A 130 -2.96 23.58 -8.09
N HIS A 131 -2.77 22.78 -9.13
CA HIS A 131 -3.16 23.08 -10.51
C HIS A 131 -4.33 22.22 -10.98
N ASP A 132 -4.87 21.38 -10.10
CA ASP A 132 -6.03 20.54 -10.37
C ASP A 132 -7.31 21.38 -10.39
N GLU A 133 -8.36 20.93 -11.07
CA GLU A 133 -9.65 21.64 -11.09
C GLU A 133 -10.45 21.38 -9.81
N SER A 134 -10.19 20.27 -9.12
CA SER A 134 -10.91 19.87 -7.91
C SER A 134 -10.58 20.77 -6.72
N ILE A 135 -11.51 21.67 -6.40
CA ILE A 135 -11.48 22.45 -5.16
C ILE A 135 -11.47 21.52 -3.95
N LEU A 136 -12.21 20.41 -4.00
CA LEU A 136 -12.28 19.45 -2.89
C LEU A 136 -10.91 18.82 -2.57
N LEU A 137 -10.07 18.52 -3.57
CA LEU A 137 -8.70 18.04 -3.33
C LEU A 137 -7.85 19.08 -2.60
N ARG A 138 -7.80 20.31 -3.11
CA ARG A 138 -7.01 21.40 -2.51
C ARG A 138 -7.51 21.75 -1.11
N GLU A 139 -8.81 21.86 -0.95
CA GLU A 139 -9.45 22.19 0.31
C GLU A 139 -9.20 21.13 1.37
N THR A 140 -9.33 19.85 0.99
CA THR A 140 -9.07 18.73 1.90
C THR A 140 -7.61 18.69 2.35
N TYR A 141 -6.67 18.90 1.43
CA TYR A 141 -5.26 18.95 1.80
C TYR A 141 -4.96 20.09 2.77
N ARG A 142 -5.50 21.30 2.54
CA ARG A 142 -5.33 22.42 3.47
C ARG A 142 -5.99 22.14 4.82
N ALA A 143 -7.20 21.60 4.83
CA ALA A 143 -7.90 21.23 6.05
C ALA A 143 -7.14 20.20 6.89
N TRP A 144 -6.51 19.21 6.23
CA TRP A 144 -5.65 18.24 6.89
C TRP A 144 -4.43 18.89 7.55
N VAL A 145 -3.73 19.79 6.83
CA VAL A 145 -2.60 20.55 7.39
C VAL A 145 -3.04 21.39 8.59
N MET A 146 -4.13 22.14 8.44
CA MET A 146 -4.66 23.02 9.50
C MET A 146 -5.21 22.24 10.71
N GLY A 147 -5.69 21.03 10.48
CA GLY A 147 -6.14 20.10 11.52
C GLY A 147 -5.02 19.29 12.18
N ALA A 148 -3.76 19.49 11.79
CA ALA A 148 -2.60 18.73 12.27
C ALA A 148 -2.77 17.20 12.17
N GLY A 149 -3.52 16.73 11.16
CA GLY A 149 -3.85 15.32 10.98
C GLY A 149 -4.81 14.73 12.04
N GLU A 150 -5.30 15.50 13.01
CA GLU A 150 -6.26 15.01 13.99
C GLU A 150 -7.65 14.89 13.34
N ILE A 151 -8.18 13.66 13.20
CA ILE A 151 -9.34 13.40 12.32
C ILE A 151 -10.66 14.03 12.82
N GLU A 152 -10.73 14.40 14.09
CA GLU A 152 -11.86 15.07 14.75
C GLU A 152 -11.63 16.58 14.91
N ASN A 153 -10.54 17.13 14.34
CA ASN A 153 -10.26 18.55 14.42
C ASN A 153 -11.34 19.36 13.67
N PRO A 154 -11.87 20.45 14.26
CA PRO A 154 -12.87 21.31 13.59
C PRO A 154 -12.45 21.82 12.21
N ALA A 155 -11.15 21.95 11.94
CA ALA A 155 -10.63 22.36 10.63
C ALA A 155 -10.99 21.37 9.50
N LEU A 156 -11.27 20.10 9.82
CA LEU A 156 -11.66 19.07 8.85
C LEU A 156 -13.18 18.96 8.66
N ALA A 157 -14.00 19.59 9.51
CA ALA A 157 -15.42 19.29 9.64
C ALA A 157 -16.22 19.39 8.33
N HIS A 158 -15.92 20.37 7.47
CA HIS A 158 -16.62 20.59 6.20
C HIS A 158 -16.18 19.64 5.07
N VAL A 159 -14.96 19.09 5.13
CA VAL A 159 -14.48 18.08 4.17
C VAL A 159 -14.67 16.65 4.68
N ARG A 160 -14.86 16.47 6.00
CA ARG A 160 -15.01 15.16 6.65
C ARG A 160 -16.09 14.27 6.02
N PRO A 161 -17.27 14.79 5.60
CA PRO A 161 -18.30 13.98 4.93
C PRO A 161 -17.84 13.33 3.62
N TYR A 162 -16.72 13.74 3.04
CA TYR A 162 -16.19 13.20 1.78
C TYR A 162 -15.08 12.17 1.98
N LEU A 163 -14.58 12.03 3.21
CA LEU A 163 -13.43 11.20 3.52
C LEU A 163 -13.85 9.79 3.93
N MET A 164 -12.95 8.84 3.73
CA MET A 164 -12.98 7.52 4.34
C MET A 164 -11.84 7.42 5.36
N VAL A 165 -12.06 6.72 6.48
CA VAL A 165 -11.05 6.55 7.52
C VAL A 165 -10.73 5.09 7.73
N TYR A 166 -9.43 4.81 7.76
CA TYR A 166 -8.89 3.48 7.89
C TYR A 166 -8.03 3.37 9.14
N ARG A 167 -8.07 2.18 9.73
CA ARG A 167 -7.24 1.79 10.86
C ARG A 167 -6.54 0.47 10.52
N ASN A 168 -5.27 0.35 10.90
CA ASN A 168 -4.54 -0.90 10.80
C ASN A 168 -4.90 -1.82 11.97
N SER A 169 -5.08 -3.11 11.71
CA SER A 169 -5.40 -4.15 12.69
C SER A 169 -4.60 -5.42 12.40
N ASP A 170 -4.60 -6.39 13.33
CA ASP A 170 -3.99 -7.71 13.12
C ASP A 170 -4.55 -8.44 11.89
N SER A 171 -5.78 -8.11 11.49
CA SER A 171 -6.47 -8.66 10.32
C SER A 171 -6.25 -7.87 9.03
N GLY A 172 -5.42 -6.83 9.06
CA GLY A 172 -5.17 -5.89 7.97
C GLY A 172 -5.90 -4.56 8.15
N TRP A 173 -5.88 -3.75 7.09
CA TRP A 173 -6.55 -2.45 7.08
C TRP A 173 -8.07 -2.60 7.07
N ILE A 174 -8.73 -1.90 7.99
CA ILE A 174 -10.19 -1.86 8.09
C ILE A 174 -10.67 -0.43 7.85
N CYS A 175 -11.74 -0.28 7.07
CA CYS A 175 -12.45 1.00 6.98
C CYS A 175 -13.35 1.13 8.21
N VAL A 176 -13.11 2.14 9.04
CA VAL A 176 -13.90 2.40 10.25
C VAL A 176 -14.97 3.46 10.03
N GLU A 177 -14.86 4.24 8.95
CA GLU A 177 -15.82 5.28 8.63
C GLU A 177 -15.88 5.55 7.13
N PHE A 178 -17.11 5.65 6.60
CA PHE A 178 -17.37 6.22 5.28
C PHE A 178 -18.12 7.54 5.46
N GLY A 179 -17.51 8.64 5.01
CA GLY A 179 -18.18 9.92 4.93
C GLY A 179 -19.43 9.81 4.05
N GLN A 180 -20.53 10.41 4.50
CA GLN A 180 -21.85 10.27 3.88
C GLN A 180 -21.94 10.80 2.44
N ARG A 181 -21.00 11.65 2.04
CA ARG A 181 -20.87 12.23 0.69
C ARG A 181 -19.62 11.71 -0.04
N SER A 182 -18.95 10.68 0.47
CA SER A 182 -17.78 10.10 -0.17
C SER A 182 -18.13 9.43 -1.51
N ALA A 183 -17.16 9.35 -2.42
CA ALA A 183 -17.34 8.65 -3.70
C ALA A 183 -17.77 7.18 -3.50
N TYR A 184 -17.35 6.54 -2.42
CA TYR A 184 -17.74 5.17 -2.09
C TYR A 184 -19.24 5.06 -1.78
N VAL A 185 -19.77 5.98 -0.96
CA VAL A 185 -21.20 6.03 -0.64
C VAL A 185 -22.02 6.40 -1.87
N ASN A 186 -21.55 7.35 -2.70
CA ASN A 186 -22.22 7.70 -3.94
C ASN A 186 -22.31 6.50 -4.91
N TRP A 187 -21.25 5.69 -4.99
CA TRP A 187 -21.19 4.53 -5.88
C TRP A 187 -22.01 3.33 -5.37
N PHE A 188 -21.69 2.86 -4.16
CA PHE A 188 -22.27 1.61 -3.61
C PHE A 188 -23.59 1.84 -2.86
N GLY A 189 -23.91 3.08 -2.51
CA GLY A 189 -25.05 3.42 -1.67
C GLY A 189 -24.76 3.30 -0.18
N GLN A 190 -25.59 3.97 0.62
CA GLN A 190 -25.39 4.13 2.05
C GLN A 190 -25.48 2.80 2.83
N ASP A 191 -26.41 1.93 2.47
CA ASP A 191 -26.62 0.65 3.18
C ASP A 191 -25.44 -0.30 2.98
N TYR A 192 -24.89 -0.36 1.78
CA TYR A 192 -23.71 -1.17 1.47
C TYR A 192 -22.47 -0.62 2.20
N ALA A 193 -22.27 0.69 2.18
CA ALA A 193 -21.16 1.33 2.88
C ALA A 193 -21.20 1.06 4.39
N ARG A 194 -22.36 1.23 5.03
CA ARG A 194 -22.55 0.90 6.46
C ARG A 194 -22.30 -0.57 6.76
N SER A 195 -22.75 -1.46 5.87
CA SER A 195 -22.52 -2.91 6.00
C SER A 195 -21.04 -3.32 5.82
N SER A 196 -20.23 -2.43 5.27
CA SER A 196 -18.81 -2.65 4.99
C SER A 196 -17.89 -2.13 6.11
N ILE A 197 -18.41 -1.35 7.06
CA ILE A 197 -17.64 -0.84 8.20
C ILE A 197 -17.11 -2.01 9.04
N GLY A 198 -15.83 -1.95 9.41
CA GLY A 198 -15.16 -2.96 10.21
C GLY A 198 -14.77 -4.23 9.44
N ARG A 199 -15.06 -4.30 8.12
CA ARG A 199 -14.51 -5.35 7.26
C ARG A 199 -13.11 -4.95 6.79
N PRO A 200 -12.19 -5.92 6.64
CA PRO A 200 -10.93 -5.68 5.96
C PRO A 200 -11.17 -5.09 4.55
N ILE A 201 -10.24 -4.29 4.06
CA ILE A 201 -10.27 -3.82 2.66
C ILE A 201 -10.46 -5.04 1.76
N ALA A 202 -11.42 -4.94 0.83
CA ALA A 202 -11.82 -6.06 -0.02
C ALA A 202 -10.60 -6.65 -0.73
N ARG A 203 -10.44 -7.98 -0.65
CA ARG A 203 -9.38 -8.70 -1.36
C ARG A 203 -9.61 -8.54 -2.86
N LEU A 204 -8.65 -7.96 -3.56
CA LEU A 204 -8.73 -7.76 -5.00
C LEU A 204 -8.56 -9.09 -5.76
N PRO A 205 -9.15 -9.22 -6.96
CA PRO A 205 -9.02 -10.43 -7.80
C PRO A 205 -7.58 -10.81 -8.17
N ALA A 206 -6.62 -9.89 -8.08
CA ALA A 206 -5.20 -10.14 -8.32
C ALA A 206 -4.47 -10.93 -7.22
N GLY A 207 -5.19 -11.42 -6.22
CA GLY A 207 -4.66 -12.28 -5.17
C GLY A 207 -4.05 -11.52 -4.00
N GLU A 208 -3.64 -12.27 -2.98
CA GLU A 208 -3.24 -11.74 -1.68
C GLU A 208 -1.94 -10.92 -1.73
N GLU A 209 -0.95 -11.34 -2.54
CA GLU A 209 0.32 -10.61 -2.70
C GLU A 209 0.09 -9.19 -3.25
N PHE A 210 -0.81 -9.04 -4.23
CA PHE A 210 -1.13 -7.72 -4.77
C PHE A 210 -1.90 -6.85 -3.77
N GLY A 211 -2.79 -7.46 -2.97
CA GLY A 211 -3.48 -6.77 -1.88
C GLY A 211 -2.50 -6.16 -0.87
N ARG A 212 -1.50 -6.94 -0.42
CA ARG A 212 -0.45 -6.45 0.50
C ARG A 212 0.36 -5.29 -0.08
N MET A 213 0.58 -5.27 -1.39
CA MET A 213 1.28 -4.15 -2.04
C MET A 213 0.47 -2.85 -2.03
N LEU A 214 -0.86 -2.92 -2.06
CA LEU A 214 -1.70 -1.75 -1.88
C LEU A 214 -1.69 -1.27 -0.44
N ASP A 215 -1.68 -2.20 0.51
CA ASP A 215 -1.53 -1.90 1.94
C ASP A 215 -0.22 -1.17 2.24
N GLN A 216 0.85 -1.42 1.46
CA GLN A 216 2.12 -0.70 1.59
C GLN A 216 1.95 0.82 1.47
N SER A 217 1.08 1.30 0.57
CA SER A 217 0.85 2.74 0.44
C SER A 217 0.21 3.33 1.69
N PHE A 218 -0.66 2.58 2.37
CA PHE A 218 -1.25 2.99 3.64
C PHE A 218 -0.23 2.93 4.77
N LEU A 219 0.62 1.91 4.80
CA LEU A 219 1.69 1.76 5.78
C LEU A 219 2.73 2.88 5.67
N ASP A 220 3.15 3.23 4.44
CA ASP A 220 4.08 4.31 4.17
C ASP A 220 3.53 5.63 4.72
N ILE A 221 2.25 5.93 4.46
CA ILE A 221 1.58 7.13 4.94
C ILE A 221 1.50 7.15 6.46
N GLN A 222 1.08 6.04 7.08
CA GLN A 222 1.01 5.92 8.52
C GLN A 222 2.38 6.14 9.18
N THR A 223 3.43 5.55 8.60
CA THR A 223 4.79 5.55 9.15
C THR A 223 5.47 6.91 8.97
N THR A 224 5.35 7.50 7.78
CA THR A 224 5.97 8.79 7.44
C THR A 224 5.18 9.99 7.94
N GLN A 225 3.92 9.79 8.32
CA GLN A 225 2.97 10.84 8.69
C GLN A 225 2.77 11.90 7.60
N MET A 226 2.87 11.47 6.33
CA MET A 226 2.76 12.34 5.16
C MET A 226 1.40 12.23 4.47
N ALA A 227 1.25 13.00 3.40
CA ALA A 227 0.17 12.87 2.44
C ALA A 227 0.72 12.34 1.11
N ARG A 228 -0.13 11.62 0.38
CA ARG A 228 0.19 10.99 -0.90
C ARG A 228 -0.97 11.16 -1.87
N LEU A 229 -0.64 11.50 -3.10
CA LEU A 229 -1.58 11.53 -4.22
C LEU A 229 -1.32 10.34 -5.14
N ASP A 230 -2.35 9.54 -5.39
CA ASP A 230 -2.34 8.53 -6.44
C ASP A 230 -3.39 8.87 -7.49
N HIS A 231 -3.08 8.53 -8.74
CA HIS A 231 -4.09 8.37 -9.78
C HIS A 231 -4.34 6.88 -9.98
N VAL A 232 -5.61 6.49 -10.02
CA VAL A 232 -6.02 5.10 -10.11
C VAL A 232 -6.97 4.91 -11.29
N PHE A 233 -6.75 3.84 -12.03
CA PHE A 233 -7.66 3.28 -13.02
C PHE A 233 -8.02 1.87 -12.57
N THR A 234 -9.30 1.53 -12.61
CA THR A 234 -9.75 0.20 -12.23
C THR A 234 -11.01 -0.19 -12.96
N ARG A 235 -11.16 -1.47 -13.25
CA ARG A 235 -12.41 -2.04 -13.73
C ARG A 235 -13.11 -2.75 -12.57
N MET A 236 -14.24 -2.22 -12.15
CA MET A 236 -15.03 -2.76 -11.06
C MET A 236 -16.21 -3.58 -11.60
N PRO A 237 -16.64 -4.64 -10.92
CA PRO A 237 -17.92 -5.27 -11.23
C PRO A 237 -19.04 -4.23 -11.10
N GLY A 238 -19.97 -4.20 -12.05
CA GLY A 238 -21.10 -3.27 -12.05
C GLY A 238 -22.06 -3.54 -10.88
N ARG A 239 -22.96 -2.58 -10.64
CA ARG A 239 -24.00 -2.68 -9.61
C ARG A 239 -25.25 -3.36 -10.17
N ASN A 240 -25.94 -4.17 -9.36
CA ASN A 240 -27.29 -4.70 -9.65
C ASN A 240 -27.42 -5.29 -11.07
N ASP A 241 -26.61 -6.30 -11.40
CA ASP A 241 -26.57 -6.96 -12.72
C ASP A 241 -26.11 -6.08 -13.90
N ALA A 242 -25.67 -4.84 -13.65
CA ALA A 242 -24.96 -4.06 -14.66
C ALA A 242 -23.58 -4.68 -14.95
N GLY A 243 -23.16 -4.57 -16.21
CA GLY A 243 -21.83 -5.00 -16.64
C GLY A 243 -20.69 -4.27 -15.91
N PRO A 244 -19.45 -4.77 -15.99
CA PRO A 244 -18.31 -4.15 -15.34
C PRO A 244 -18.11 -2.71 -15.81
N VAL A 245 -17.82 -1.81 -14.86
CA VAL A 245 -17.57 -0.39 -15.13
C VAL A 245 -16.09 -0.09 -15.01
N THR A 246 -15.53 0.49 -16.06
CA THR A 246 -14.18 1.02 -16.09
C THR A 246 -14.19 2.46 -15.57
N MET A 247 -13.38 2.74 -14.55
CA MET A 247 -13.36 4.05 -13.90
C MET A 247 -11.95 4.51 -13.60
N ALA A 248 -11.79 5.82 -13.48
CA ALA A 248 -10.58 6.45 -13.00
C ALA A 248 -10.90 7.47 -11.90
N TYR A 249 -9.95 7.65 -10.99
CA TYR A 249 -10.06 8.60 -9.90
C TYR A 249 -8.70 9.06 -9.39
N GLN A 250 -8.71 10.21 -8.75
CA GLN A 250 -7.61 10.69 -7.92
C GLN A 250 -7.88 10.28 -6.48
N ARG A 251 -6.84 9.79 -5.79
CA ARG A 251 -6.91 9.37 -4.40
C ARG A 251 -5.88 10.14 -3.59
N LEU A 252 -6.34 11.09 -2.80
CA LEU A 252 -5.53 11.77 -1.81
C LEU A 252 -5.61 10.98 -0.50
N MET A 253 -4.49 10.46 -0.05
CA MET A 253 -4.36 9.74 1.21
C MET A 253 -3.51 10.57 2.17
N MET A 254 -3.92 10.66 3.42
CA MET A 254 -3.28 11.50 4.42
C MET A 254 -3.21 10.76 5.75
N ALA A 255 -2.06 10.80 6.41
CA ALA A 255 -1.92 10.28 7.76
C ALA A 255 -2.84 11.03 8.71
N GLY A 256 -3.37 10.35 9.73
CA GLY A 256 -4.13 11.02 10.77
C GLY A 256 -4.05 10.33 12.11
N PHE A 257 -4.72 10.93 13.09
CA PHE A 257 -4.77 10.43 14.46
C PHE A 257 -6.20 10.45 14.98
N PHE A 258 -6.59 9.35 15.61
CA PHE A 258 -7.81 9.29 16.42
C PHE A 258 -7.62 10.11 17.71
N PRO A 259 -8.71 10.44 18.44
CA PRO A 259 -8.63 11.18 19.71
C PRO A 259 -7.74 10.52 20.77
N ASP A 260 -7.59 9.19 20.73
CA ASP A 260 -6.71 8.42 21.61
C ASP A 260 -5.23 8.41 21.17
N ARG A 261 -4.87 9.23 20.16
CA ARG A 261 -3.55 9.32 19.52
C ARG A 261 -3.15 8.08 18.71
N SER A 262 -4.01 7.08 18.56
CA SER A 262 -3.74 5.96 17.65
C SER A 262 -3.76 6.43 16.19
N SER A 263 -2.96 5.79 15.35
CA SER A 263 -2.82 6.19 13.95
C SER A 263 -4.06 5.84 13.11
N ALA A 264 -4.32 6.68 12.13
CA ALA A 264 -5.33 6.52 11.10
C ALA A 264 -4.72 6.83 9.73
N VAL A 265 -5.38 6.36 8.67
CA VAL A 265 -5.20 6.88 7.32
C VAL A 265 -6.54 7.38 6.83
N THR A 266 -6.60 8.65 6.41
CA THR A 266 -7.78 9.24 5.80
C THR A 266 -7.60 9.26 4.29
N THR A 267 -8.64 8.97 3.53
CA THR A 267 -8.58 9.02 2.07
C THR A 267 -9.76 9.82 1.50
N LEU A 268 -9.45 10.64 0.52
CA LEU A 268 -10.41 11.31 -0.36
C LEU A 268 -10.28 10.65 -1.74
N VAL A 269 -11.41 10.28 -2.32
CA VAL A 269 -11.50 9.76 -3.68
C VAL A 269 -12.31 10.73 -4.52
N VAL A 270 -11.71 11.23 -5.61
CA VAL A 270 -12.34 12.12 -6.57
C VAL A 270 -12.34 11.42 -7.94
N PRO A 271 -13.46 10.81 -8.35
CA PRO A 271 -13.65 10.30 -9.71
C PRO A 271 -13.38 11.37 -10.75
N THR A 272 -12.61 11.02 -11.78
CA THR A 272 -12.28 11.91 -12.89
C THR A 272 -11.65 11.11 -14.02
N VAL A 273 -11.90 11.52 -15.26
CA VAL A 273 -11.23 10.98 -16.45
C VAL A 273 -9.81 11.55 -16.63
N ASN A 274 -9.50 12.67 -15.97
CA ASN A 274 -8.23 13.39 -16.07
C ASN A 274 -7.13 12.75 -15.21
N VAL A 275 -6.78 11.49 -15.49
CA VAL A 275 -5.73 10.76 -14.79
C VAL A 275 -4.41 10.65 -15.57
N LYS A 276 -3.34 11.03 -14.89
CA LYS A 276 -1.93 10.89 -15.33
C LYS A 276 -1.38 9.49 -15.01
N ILE A 277 -1.82 8.47 -15.74
CA ILE A 277 -1.27 7.11 -15.65
C ILE A 277 -0.60 6.76 -16.97
N ALA A 278 0.72 6.51 -16.93
CA ALA A 278 1.53 6.27 -18.13
C ALA A 278 1.22 4.94 -18.83
N ALA A 279 0.70 3.96 -18.09
CA ALA A 279 0.36 2.64 -18.62
C ALA A 279 -0.97 2.60 -19.40
N LEU A 280 -1.77 3.67 -19.37
CA LEU A 280 -3.07 3.69 -20.05
C LEU A 280 -2.92 4.00 -21.54
N ASP A 281 -3.42 3.10 -22.37
CA ASP A 281 -3.55 3.27 -23.81
C ASP A 281 -4.80 4.08 -24.20
N GLU A 282 -4.93 4.44 -25.48
CA GLU A 282 -6.04 5.25 -25.98
C GLU A 282 -7.40 4.54 -25.84
N ALA A 283 -7.44 3.22 -26.03
CA ALA A 283 -8.68 2.44 -25.91
C ALA A 283 -9.18 2.41 -24.46
N GLN A 284 -8.27 2.24 -23.50
CA GLN A 284 -8.59 2.28 -22.06
C GLN A 284 -9.05 3.66 -21.63
N ARG A 285 -8.48 4.75 -22.19
CA ARG A 285 -8.95 6.11 -21.91
C ARG A 285 -10.33 6.36 -22.48
N ALA A 286 -10.62 5.82 -23.67
CA ALA A 286 -11.93 5.94 -24.31
C ALA A 286 -13.03 5.12 -23.60
N ASP A 287 -12.67 4.05 -22.88
CA ASP A 287 -13.60 3.19 -22.14
C ASP A 287 -13.96 3.72 -20.73
N LEU A 288 -13.37 4.85 -20.32
CA LEU A 288 -13.65 5.43 -19.00
C LEU A 288 -15.09 5.91 -18.89
N ALA A 289 -15.83 5.37 -17.92
CA ALA A 289 -17.11 5.93 -17.53
C ALA A 289 -16.92 7.30 -16.88
N GLU A 290 -17.74 8.26 -17.30
CA GLU A 290 -17.90 9.52 -16.56
C GLU A 290 -18.66 9.24 -15.27
N ILE A 291 -17.98 9.42 -14.15
CA ILE A 291 -18.55 9.26 -12.81
C ILE A 291 -18.52 10.64 -12.17
N GLU A 292 -19.69 11.11 -11.73
CA GLU A 292 -19.79 12.38 -11.05
C GLU A 292 -18.91 12.38 -9.78
N PRO A 293 -18.00 13.36 -9.63
CA PRO A 293 -17.26 13.50 -8.40
C PRO A 293 -18.19 13.88 -7.25
N PRO A 294 -17.76 13.71 -5.99
CA PRO A 294 -18.53 14.19 -4.86
C PRO A 294 -18.88 15.67 -5.01
N ASP A 295 -20.18 15.99 -4.95
CA ASP A 295 -20.68 17.36 -5.02
C ASP A 295 -20.16 18.16 -3.82
N PHE A 296 -19.22 19.07 -4.06
CA PHE A 296 -18.66 19.98 -3.07
C PHE A 296 -18.88 21.41 -3.51
N ASP A 297 -19.74 22.12 -2.77
CA ASP A 297 -20.02 23.52 -3.02
C ASP A 297 -18.78 24.38 -2.69
N PRO A 298 -18.20 25.09 -3.67
CA PRO A 298 -17.07 25.99 -3.46
C PRO A 298 -17.31 27.07 -2.39
N ALA A 299 -18.57 27.44 -2.14
CA ALA A 299 -18.93 28.39 -1.07
C ALA A 299 -18.63 27.84 0.34
N HIS A 300 -18.56 26.51 0.49
CA HIS A 300 -18.17 25.86 1.74
C HIS A 300 -16.66 25.67 1.89
N ALA A 301 -15.85 26.08 0.91
CA ALA A 301 -14.39 26.04 1.04
C ALA A 301 -13.92 27.10 2.04
N THR A 302 -13.25 26.66 3.10
CA THR A 302 -12.72 27.56 4.13
C THR A 302 -11.33 28.07 3.73
N PHE A 303 -10.43 27.17 3.36
CA PHE A 303 -9.01 27.49 3.15
C PHE A 303 -8.66 27.89 1.72
N GLU A 304 -9.37 27.36 0.72
CA GLU A 304 -9.25 27.78 -0.68
C GLU A 304 -9.54 29.27 -0.85
N ASN A 305 -10.56 29.77 -0.14
CA ASN A 305 -10.93 31.19 -0.19
C ASN A 305 -9.88 32.08 0.49
N LEU A 306 -9.17 31.58 1.50
CA LEU A 306 -8.06 32.29 2.14
C LEU A 306 -6.78 32.34 1.28
N ALA A 307 -6.61 31.37 0.38
CA ALA A 307 -5.43 31.25 -0.47
C ALA A 307 -5.49 32.09 -1.76
N LYS A 308 -6.64 32.70 -2.08
CA LYS A 308 -6.76 33.58 -3.24
C LYS A 308 -5.87 34.81 -3.04
N PRO A 309 -5.08 35.23 -4.05
CA PRO A 309 -4.32 36.47 -3.94
C PRO A 309 -5.27 37.64 -3.66
N PRO A 310 -4.84 38.65 -2.89
CA PRO A 310 -5.65 39.84 -2.67
C PRO A 310 -6.00 40.48 -4.02
N PRO A 311 -7.18 41.13 -4.11
CA PRO A 311 -7.65 41.78 -5.34
C PRO A 311 -6.71 42.88 -5.84
#